data_AF-M1VDB1-F1
#
_entry.id   AF-M1VDB1-F1
#
_cell.length_a   1.000
_cell.length_b   1.000
_cell.length_c   1.000
_cell.angle_alpha   90.00
_cell.angle_beta   90.00
_cell.angle_gamma   90.00
#
_symmetry.space_group_name_H-M   'P 1'
#
loop_
_entity.id
_entity.type
_entity.pdbx_description
1 polymer ?
#
loop_
_entity_poly.entity_id
_entity_poly.type
_entity_poly.pdbx_seq_one_letter_code
_entity_poly.pdbx_strand_id
1 'polypeptide(L)'
;MRSNALPFANSLSFPPARQTLSSADWAASSWRALAFQPVRMVAPNGNTDRPRNVLGGPLAPCCFQPRTGFYRDGYCATGPEDIGSHTVCARVTAEFLAFTASRGNDLSTPALQFGFPGLRPGDKWCLCASRWKEAYDAGVAPPVILEACHENALRVVSLALLREHAMDQRHQ
;
A
#
# COMPACT_ATOMS: atom_id res chain seq x y z
N MET A 1 -43.79 -2.51 -65.72
CA MET A 1 -44.76 -1.41 -65.57
C MET A 1 -44.26 -0.50 -64.46
N ARG A 2 -44.04 0.78 -64.82
CA ARG A 2 -44.34 2.02 -64.05
C ARG A 2 -44.03 2.03 -62.54
N SER A 3 -43.39 3.00 -61.93
CA SER A 3 -42.80 4.31 -62.24
C SER A 3 -42.01 4.66 -60.95
N ASN A 4 -41.01 5.53 -60.87
CA ASN A 4 -41.16 6.98 -60.99
C ASN A 4 -39.77 7.58 -60.83
N ALA A 5 -39.49 8.58 -61.66
CA ALA A 5 -38.39 9.52 -61.49
C ALA A 5 -38.63 10.40 -60.24
N LEU A 6 -37.58 10.92 -59.63
CA LEU A 6 -37.12 12.30 -59.83
C LEU A 6 -35.91 12.63 -58.91
N PRO A 7 -35.14 13.67 -59.26
CA PRO A 7 -33.76 13.88 -58.83
C PRO A 7 -33.68 14.87 -57.68
N PHE A 8 -32.62 14.80 -56.87
CA PHE A 8 -32.18 15.96 -56.11
C PHE A 8 -30.66 16.05 -56.07
N ALA A 9 -30.19 17.16 -56.64
CA ALA A 9 -28.86 17.69 -56.46
C ALA A 9 -28.61 18.00 -54.98
N ASN A 10 -27.37 17.80 -54.52
CA ASN A 10 -26.81 18.75 -53.57
C ASN A 10 -25.30 18.87 -53.80
N SER A 11 -24.89 20.10 -54.08
CA SER A 11 -23.52 20.53 -54.29
C SER A 11 -22.69 20.30 -53.03
N LEU A 12 -21.64 19.49 -53.14
CA LEU A 12 -20.57 19.43 -52.15
C LEU A 12 -19.67 20.65 -52.34
N SER A 13 -19.90 21.70 -51.56
CA SER A 13 -18.96 22.80 -51.42
C SER A 13 -17.91 22.42 -50.38
N PHE A 14 -16.71 22.08 -50.84
CA PHE A 14 -15.51 21.91 -50.02
C PHE A 14 -15.02 23.29 -49.53
N PRO A 15 -14.69 23.49 -48.24
CA PRO A 15 -13.87 24.63 -47.83
C PRO A 15 -12.42 24.46 -48.32
N PRO A 16 -11.70 25.55 -48.63
CA PRO A 16 -10.36 25.48 -49.18
C PRO A 16 -9.34 24.89 -48.20
N ALA A 17 -8.34 24.22 -48.77
CA ALA A 17 -7.21 23.63 -48.07
C ALA A 17 -6.51 24.65 -47.17
N ARG A 18 -6.24 24.24 -45.92
CA ARG A 18 -5.50 25.00 -44.93
C ARG A 18 -4.06 25.16 -45.44
N GLN A 19 -3.60 26.40 -45.51
CA GLN A 19 -2.28 26.80 -45.99
C GLN A 19 -1.17 26.08 -45.22
N THR A 20 -0.17 25.61 -45.96
CA THR A 20 1.09 25.06 -45.47
C THR A 20 1.87 26.15 -44.75
N LEU A 21 2.21 25.94 -43.48
CA LEU A 21 3.17 26.78 -42.79
C LEU A 21 4.59 26.47 -43.29
N SER A 22 5.24 27.50 -43.82
CA SER A 22 6.64 27.53 -44.23
C SER A 22 7.57 27.36 -43.02
N SER A 23 8.62 26.58 -43.21
CA SER A 23 9.56 26.08 -42.18
C SER A 23 10.63 27.06 -41.71
N ALA A 24 10.38 28.37 -41.72
CA ALA A 24 11.36 29.34 -41.26
C ALA A 24 10.64 30.57 -40.72
N ASP A 25 10.60 30.70 -39.40
CA ASP A 25 10.63 31.97 -38.64
C ASP A 25 10.28 31.72 -37.18
N TRP A 26 11.28 31.31 -36.38
CA TRP A 26 11.32 31.65 -34.95
C TRP A 26 12.78 31.63 -34.47
N ALA A 27 13.51 32.70 -34.78
CA ALA A 27 14.76 32.96 -34.10
C ALA A 27 14.48 33.43 -32.67
N ALA A 28 15.15 32.77 -31.73
CA ALA A 28 15.64 33.31 -30.47
C ALA A 28 14.64 34.06 -29.56
N SER A 29 13.99 33.31 -28.67
CA SER A 29 13.66 33.82 -27.34
C SER A 29 14.41 33.00 -26.30
N SER A 30 15.04 33.75 -25.40
CA SER A 30 15.98 33.33 -24.38
C SER A 30 15.42 32.23 -23.48
N TRP A 31 16.26 31.22 -23.26
CA TRP A 31 16.12 30.20 -22.25
C TRP A 31 16.11 30.86 -20.86
N ARG A 32 14.93 31.08 -20.31
CA ARG A 32 14.74 31.06 -18.85
C ARG A 32 13.72 29.98 -18.55
N ALA A 33 14.18 28.74 -18.64
CA ALA A 33 13.56 27.66 -17.90
C ALA A 33 13.68 28.02 -16.41
N LEU A 34 12.65 28.66 -15.87
CA LEU A 34 12.37 28.56 -14.44
C LEU A 34 12.10 27.09 -14.22
N ALA A 35 13.14 26.36 -13.81
CA ALA A 35 12.99 25.04 -13.25
C ALA A 35 11.99 25.20 -12.11
N PHE A 36 10.76 24.75 -12.33
CA PHE A 36 9.83 24.43 -11.26
C PHE A 36 10.47 23.25 -10.52
N GLN A 37 11.42 23.56 -9.64
CA GLN A 37 11.85 22.60 -8.64
C GLN A 37 10.59 22.29 -7.82
N PRO A 38 10.18 21.01 -7.69
CA PRO A 38 9.10 20.70 -6.79
C PRO A 38 9.54 21.17 -5.40
N VAL A 39 8.84 22.17 -4.87
CA VAL A 39 9.03 22.60 -3.49
C VAL A 39 8.75 21.38 -2.64
N ARG A 40 9.80 20.84 -2.03
CA ARG A 40 9.67 19.77 -1.05
C ARG A 40 8.80 20.34 0.06
N MET A 41 7.54 19.92 0.15
CA MET A 41 6.65 20.34 1.24
C MET A 41 7.23 19.79 2.55
N VAL A 42 8.01 20.62 3.23
CA VAL A 42 8.48 20.39 4.59
C VAL A 42 7.51 21.15 5.49
N ALA A 43 6.81 20.43 6.38
CA ALA A 43 5.95 21.06 7.37
C ALA A 43 6.77 22.02 8.27
N PRO A 44 6.18 23.08 8.84
CA PRO A 44 6.91 24.21 9.45
C PRO A 44 7.66 23.87 10.75
N ASN A 45 7.71 22.58 11.12
CA ASN A 45 8.14 22.10 12.42
C ASN A 45 9.16 20.96 12.31
N GLY A 46 9.79 20.74 11.14
CA GLY A 46 10.83 19.71 10.94
C GLY A 46 10.40 18.25 11.13
N ASN A 47 9.24 17.99 11.74
CA ASN A 47 8.68 16.67 11.95
C ASN A 47 7.56 16.42 10.94
N THR A 48 7.92 15.74 9.87
CA THR A 48 6.99 15.05 8.97
C THR A 48 7.19 13.55 9.15
N ASP A 49 7.20 13.05 10.41
CA ASP A 49 7.38 11.62 10.69
C ASP A 49 6.19 10.84 10.15
N ARG A 50 6.33 10.47 8.87
CA ARG A 50 5.67 9.28 8.37
C ARG A 50 6.18 8.11 9.21
N PRO A 51 5.30 7.20 9.64
CA PRO A 51 5.71 6.02 10.39
C PRO A 51 6.90 5.34 9.71
N ARG A 52 7.91 4.94 10.49
CA ARG A 52 9.09 4.23 10.01
C ARG A 52 8.95 2.74 10.22
N ASN A 53 9.57 1.97 9.33
CA ASN A 53 9.70 0.54 9.49
C ASN A 53 10.90 0.15 10.36
N VAL A 54 11.00 -1.12 10.75
CA VAL A 54 12.10 -1.64 11.58
C VAL A 54 13.50 -1.57 10.93
N LEU A 55 13.57 -1.25 9.63
CA LEU A 55 14.82 -1.02 8.89
C LEU A 55 15.21 0.46 8.83
N GLY A 56 14.41 1.36 9.42
CA GLY A 56 14.62 2.81 9.43
C GLY A 56 14.11 3.54 8.18
N GLY A 57 13.49 2.82 7.23
CA GLY A 57 12.85 3.40 6.05
C GLY A 57 11.38 3.79 6.30
N PRO A 58 10.69 4.35 5.29
CA PRO A 58 9.24 4.60 5.37
C PRO A 58 8.45 3.30 5.55
N LEU A 59 7.38 3.33 6.34
CA LEU A 59 6.50 2.17 6.54
C LEU A 59 5.74 1.83 5.26
N ALA A 60 5.96 0.62 4.75
CA ALA A 60 5.22 0.08 3.62
C ALA A 60 3.83 -0.42 4.04
N PRO A 61 2.85 -0.47 3.13
CA PRO A 61 1.55 -1.08 3.43
C PRO A 61 1.70 -2.58 3.72
N CYS A 62 0.97 -3.08 4.71
CA CYS A 62 0.93 -4.49 5.03
C CYS A 62 -0.11 -5.23 4.18
N CYS A 63 -1.38 -4.81 4.23
CA CYS A 63 -2.45 -5.43 3.46
C CYS A 63 -3.70 -4.55 3.34
N PHE A 64 -4.29 -4.47 2.14
CA PHE A 64 -5.57 -3.79 1.92
C PHE A 64 -6.76 -4.75 1.77
N GLN A 65 -6.51 -6.04 1.54
CA GLN A 65 -7.53 -7.08 1.35
C GLN A 65 -6.99 -8.42 1.89
N PRO A 66 -7.37 -8.82 3.12
CA PRO A 66 -8.22 -8.08 4.06
C PRO A 66 -7.54 -6.80 4.57
N ARG A 67 -8.33 -5.75 4.79
CA ARG A 67 -7.84 -4.45 5.28
C ARG A 67 -7.37 -4.58 6.72
N THR A 68 -6.06 -4.46 6.94
CA THR A 68 -5.42 -4.64 8.25
C THR A 68 -5.07 -3.32 8.94
N GLY A 69 -4.31 -3.40 10.03
CA GLY A 69 -3.87 -2.26 10.84
C GLY A 69 -4.86 -1.93 11.94
N PHE A 70 -4.36 -1.42 13.07
CA PHE A 70 -5.22 -0.97 14.18
C PHE A 70 -6.24 0.08 13.71
N TYR A 71 -5.79 1.04 12.90
CA TYR A 71 -6.62 2.09 12.28
C TYR A 71 -7.42 1.65 11.05
N ARG A 72 -7.30 0.38 10.62
CA ARG A 72 -7.91 -0.15 9.39
C ARG A 72 -7.52 0.66 8.13
N ASP A 73 -6.29 1.13 8.07
CA ASP A 73 -5.72 1.88 6.94
C ASP A 73 -4.83 1.01 6.04
N GLY A 74 -4.60 -0.25 6.41
CA GLY A 74 -3.73 -1.20 5.69
C GLY A 74 -2.26 -1.16 6.10
N TYR A 75 -1.89 -0.33 7.07
CA TYR A 75 -0.53 -0.19 7.58
C TYR A 75 -0.45 -0.70 9.02
N CYS A 76 0.71 -1.19 9.44
CA CYS A 76 0.95 -1.54 10.84
C CYS A 76 1.37 -0.30 11.66
N ALA A 77 0.76 0.85 11.35
CA ALA A 77 0.92 2.07 12.12
C ALA A 77 0.25 1.93 13.48
N THR A 78 0.80 2.61 14.48
CA THR A 78 0.36 2.50 15.87
C THR A 78 0.39 3.87 16.53
N GLY A 79 -0.31 4.02 17.65
CA GLY A 79 -0.39 5.25 18.45
C GLY A 79 -0.67 4.93 19.92
N PRO A 80 -0.77 5.94 20.80
CA PRO A 80 -0.98 5.76 22.24
C PRO A 80 -2.19 4.90 22.63
N GLU A 81 -3.22 4.88 21.79
CA GLU A 81 -4.47 4.12 21.93
C GLU A 81 -4.33 2.63 21.58
N ASP A 82 -3.32 2.27 20.79
CA ASP A 82 -3.05 0.88 20.41
C ASP A 82 -2.16 0.20 21.46
N ILE A 83 -2.78 -0.13 22.61
CA ILE A 83 -2.12 -0.79 23.74
C ILE A 83 -1.52 -2.15 23.32
N GLY A 84 -2.13 -2.82 22.34
CA GLY A 84 -1.67 -4.11 21.82
C GLY A 84 -0.42 -4.02 20.94
N SER A 85 -0.09 -2.83 20.43
CA SER A 85 1.00 -2.59 19.50
C SER A 85 0.93 -3.49 18.26
N HIS A 86 -0.08 -3.27 17.41
CA HIS A 86 -0.30 -3.96 16.14
C HIS A 86 0.75 -3.53 15.09
N THR A 87 2.02 -3.79 15.38
CA THR A 87 3.18 -3.23 14.68
C THR A 87 3.96 -4.26 13.85
N VAL A 88 3.59 -5.54 13.91
CA VAL A 88 4.27 -6.61 13.16
C VAL A 88 3.40 -7.04 11.99
N CYS A 89 3.83 -6.73 10.76
CA CYS A 89 3.19 -7.27 9.56
C CYS A 89 3.67 -8.72 9.33
N ALA A 90 2.76 -9.68 9.44
CA ALA A 90 3.07 -11.09 9.22
C ALA A 90 2.12 -11.72 8.19
N ARG A 91 2.63 -12.72 7.47
CA ARG A 91 1.82 -13.62 6.68
C ARG A 91 1.42 -14.82 7.54
N VAL A 92 0.18 -14.84 8.01
CA VAL A 92 -0.26 -15.83 9.00
C VAL A 92 -0.22 -17.26 8.43
N THR A 93 0.09 -18.24 9.27
CA THR A 93 0.12 -19.67 8.93
C THR A 93 -0.94 -20.44 9.70
N ALA A 94 -1.23 -21.67 9.29
CA ALA A 94 -2.22 -22.50 9.97
C ALA A 94 -1.81 -22.82 11.43
N GLU A 95 -0.51 -23.08 11.63
CA GLU A 95 0.08 -23.39 12.94
C GLU A 95 -0.01 -22.17 13.87
N PHE A 96 0.32 -20.98 13.35
CA PHE A 96 0.16 -19.74 14.09
C PHE A 96 -1.30 -19.50 14.48
N LEU A 97 -2.24 -19.64 13.54
CA LEU A 97 -3.68 -19.41 13.79
C LEU A 97 -4.24 -20.35 14.87
N ALA A 98 -3.88 -21.64 14.80
CA ALA A 98 -4.27 -22.61 15.82
C ALA A 98 -3.64 -22.28 17.19
N PHE A 99 -2.35 -21.92 17.21
CA PHE A 99 -1.65 -21.55 18.43
C PHE A 99 -2.26 -20.30 19.08
N THR A 100 -2.45 -19.21 18.33
CA THR A 100 -2.99 -17.96 18.88
C THR A 100 -4.42 -18.14 19.39
N ALA A 101 -5.24 -18.94 18.70
CA ALA A 101 -6.59 -19.30 19.19
C ALA A 101 -6.51 -20.06 20.53
N SER A 102 -5.58 -20.99 20.68
CA SER A 102 -5.37 -21.72 21.95
C SER A 102 -4.93 -20.81 23.11
N ARG A 103 -4.36 -19.64 22.79
CA ARG A 103 -3.93 -18.59 23.74
C ARG A 103 -4.98 -17.48 23.93
N GLY A 104 -6.22 -17.72 23.51
CA GLY A 104 -7.34 -16.79 23.68
C GLY A 104 -7.35 -15.62 22.70
N ASN A 105 -6.60 -15.69 21.60
CA ASN A 105 -6.61 -14.69 20.54
C ASN A 105 -6.96 -15.37 19.21
N ASP A 106 -8.25 -15.68 19.05
CA ASP A 106 -8.78 -16.29 17.82
C ASP A 106 -8.86 -15.25 16.70
N LEU A 107 -8.02 -15.46 15.68
CA LEU A 107 -7.98 -14.64 14.47
C LEU A 107 -8.64 -15.32 13.27
N SER A 108 -9.22 -16.52 13.44
CA SER A 108 -9.84 -17.29 12.35
C SER A 108 -11.34 -17.06 12.29
N THR A 109 -12.00 -16.89 13.44
CA THR A 109 -13.45 -16.65 13.51
C THR A 109 -13.80 -15.23 13.05
N PRO A 110 -14.70 -15.04 12.07
CA PRO A 110 -15.15 -13.71 11.66
C PRO A 110 -15.89 -12.98 12.80
N ALA A 111 -15.63 -11.69 12.96
CA ALA A 111 -16.35 -10.80 13.87
C ALA A 111 -16.89 -9.60 13.09
N LEU A 112 -18.07 -9.80 12.47
CA LEU A 112 -18.71 -8.84 11.56
C LEU A 112 -18.95 -7.48 12.21
N GLN A 113 -19.27 -7.45 13.51
CA GLN A 113 -19.49 -6.23 14.28
C GLN A 113 -18.25 -5.33 14.37
N PHE A 114 -17.05 -5.89 14.14
CA PHE A 114 -15.78 -5.16 14.11
C PHE A 114 -15.17 -5.06 12.70
N GLY A 115 -15.94 -5.45 11.67
CA GLY A 115 -15.44 -5.52 10.29
C GLY A 115 -14.27 -6.48 10.12
N PHE A 116 -14.16 -7.51 10.99
CA PHE A 116 -13.09 -8.49 10.94
C PHE A 116 -13.56 -9.74 10.19
N PRO A 117 -12.95 -10.08 9.04
CA PRO A 117 -13.44 -11.16 8.19
C PRO A 117 -13.06 -12.57 8.67
N GLY A 118 -12.19 -12.68 9.67
CA GLY A 118 -11.48 -13.92 9.98
C GLY A 118 -10.35 -14.15 8.98
N LEU A 119 -9.18 -14.58 9.46
CA LEU A 119 -7.98 -14.79 8.66
C LEU A 119 -7.84 -16.23 8.24
N ARG A 120 -7.15 -16.42 7.11
CA ARG A 120 -6.76 -17.72 6.57
C ARG A 120 -5.23 -17.78 6.40
N PRO A 121 -4.64 -18.98 6.40
CA PRO A 121 -3.22 -19.13 6.09
C PRO A 121 -2.88 -18.44 4.76
N GLY A 122 -1.82 -17.63 4.75
CA GLY A 122 -1.41 -16.82 3.61
C GLY A 122 -1.88 -15.36 3.65
N ASP A 123 -2.85 -15.01 4.50
CA ASP A 123 -3.26 -13.62 4.68
C ASP A 123 -2.17 -12.80 5.36
N LYS A 124 -2.04 -11.53 4.97
CA LYS A 124 -1.16 -10.57 5.64
C LYS A 124 -1.95 -9.79 6.68
N TRP A 125 -1.42 -9.70 7.90
CA TRP A 125 -2.08 -8.99 8.99
C TRP A 125 -1.08 -8.34 9.95
N CYS A 126 -1.47 -7.19 10.51
CA CYS A 126 -0.75 -6.52 11.59
C CYS A 126 -1.08 -7.17 12.92
N LEU A 127 -0.10 -7.89 13.48
CA LEU A 127 -0.19 -8.58 14.75
C LEU A 127 0.34 -7.70 15.88
N CYS A 128 -0.23 -7.88 17.08
CA CYS A 128 0.36 -7.39 18.32
C CYS A 128 1.79 -7.92 18.46
N ALA A 129 2.77 -7.06 18.73
CA ALA A 129 4.16 -7.46 18.83
C ALA A 129 4.38 -8.55 19.92
N SER A 130 3.65 -8.46 21.03
CA SER A 130 3.67 -9.45 22.10
C SER A 130 3.13 -10.82 21.67
N ARG A 131 2.05 -10.85 20.88
CA ARG A 131 1.47 -12.11 20.36
C ARG A 131 2.35 -12.77 19.33
N TRP A 132 3.02 -11.97 18.48
CA TRP A 132 4.03 -12.52 17.59
C TRP A 132 5.22 -13.10 18.37
N LYS A 133 5.69 -12.40 19.41
CA LYS A 133 6.77 -12.89 20.28
C LYS A 133 6.40 -14.19 21.02
N GLU A 134 5.17 -14.28 21.52
CA GLU A 134 4.64 -15.48 22.16
C GLU A 134 4.67 -16.69 21.19
N ALA A 135 4.28 -16.48 19.93
CA ALA A 135 4.34 -17.50 18.90
C ALA A 135 5.79 -17.88 18.53
N TYR A 136 6.71 -16.90 18.50
CA TYR A 136 8.13 -17.15 18.28
C TYR A 136 8.70 -18.06 19.37
N ASP A 137 8.40 -17.76 20.65
CA ASP A 137 8.88 -18.54 21.78
C ASP A 137 8.31 -19.97 21.80
N ALA A 138 7.15 -20.17 21.17
CA ALA A 138 6.53 -21.47 20.97
C ALA A 138 6.98 -22.18 19.67
N GLY A 139 7.87 -21.58 18.87
CA GLY A 139 8.39 -22.16 17.63
C GLY A 139 7.40 -22.16 16.46
N VAL A 140 6.36 -21.34 16.52
CA VAL A 140 5.28 -21.26 15.50
C VAL A 140 5.04 -19.82 15.04
N ALA A 141 6.06 -18.96 15.10
CA ALA A 141 5.96 -17.59 14.60
C ALA A 141 5.73 -17.58 13.08
N PRO A 142 4.74 -16.80 12.61
CA PRO A 142 4.52 -16.62 11.18
C PRO A 142 5.62 -15.72 10.59
N PRO A 143 5.97 -15.89 9.31
CA PRO A 143 6.98 -15.08 8.66
C PRO A 143 6.52 -13.63 8.49
N VAL A 144 7.47 -12.69 8.53
CA VAL A 144 7.22 -11.23 8.62
C VAL A 144 7.72 -10.47 7.40
N ILE A 145 7.14 -9.29 7.17
CA ILE A 145 7.55 -8.38 6.09
C ILE A 145 8.16 -7.14 6.73
N LEU A 146 9.50 -7.09 6.76
CA LEU A 146 10.26 -6.10 7.53
C LEU A 146 9.91 -4.66 7.15
N GLU A 147 9.72 -4.37 5.87
CA GLU A 147 9.39 -3.04 5.37
C GLU A 147 8.00 -2.56 5.82
N ALA A 148 7.12 -3.48 6.21
CA ALA A 148 5.77 -3.23 6.70
C ALA A 148 5.63 -3.41 8.22
N CYS A 149 6.71 -3.78 8.92
CA CYS A 149 6.76 -3.80 10.39
C CYS A 149 7.18 -2.43 10.91
N HIS A 150 6.40 -1.84 11.81
CA HIS A 150 6.67 -0.52 12.38
C HIS A 150 7.82 -0.55 13.40
N GLU A 151 8.61 0.53 13.49
CA GLU A 151 9.80 0.62 14.37
C GLU A 151 9.50 0.28 15.85
N ASN A 152 8.34 0.70 16.37
CA ASN A 152 7.85 0.33 17.71
C ASN A 152 7.80 -1.18 18.00
N ALA A 153 7.73 -2.07 17.00
CA ALA A 153 7.85 -3.51 17.21
C ALA A 153 9.17 -3.87 17.92
N LEU A 154 10.23 -3.08 17.69
CA LEU A 154 11.56 -3.25 18.28
C LEU A 154 11.60 -3.07 19.79
N ARG A 155 10.54 -2.51 20.40
CA ARG A 155 10.39 -2.42 21.86
C ARG A 155 10.08 -3.78 22.50
N VAL A 156 9.58 -4.74 21.71
CA VAL A 156 9.13 -6.06 22.19
C VAL A 156 9.92 -7.19 21.51
N VAL A 157 10.24 -7.04 20.23
CA VAL A 157 10.89 -8.07 19.41
C VAL A 157 12.17 -7.51 18.80
N SER A 158 13.31 -8.17 18.98
CA SER A 158 14.55 -7.66 18.40
C SER A 158 14.57 -7.75 16.86
N LEU A 159 15.32 -6.85 16.22
CA LEU A 159 15.48 -6.87 14.76
C LEU A 159 16.07 -8.20 14.26
N ALA A 160 16.93 -8.84 15.06
CA ALA A 160 17.52 -10.13 14.71
C ALA A 160 16.45 -11.22 14.57
N LEU A 161 15.51 -11.30 15.52
CA LEU A 161 14.41 -12.28 15.46
C LEU A 161 13.49 -12.03 14.27
N LEU A 162 13.18 -10.76 14.00
CA LEU A 162 12.36 -10.39 12.84
C LEU A 162 13.08 -10.75 11.52
N ARG A 163 14.39 -10.56 11.43
CA ARG A 163 15.19 -10.92 10.24
C ARG A 163 15.26 -12.43 10.01
N GLU A 164 15.35 -13.22 11.07
CA GLU A 164 15.33 -14.67 11.00
C GLU A 164 14.01 -15.20 10.39
N HIS A 165 12.90 -14.51 10.66
CA HIS A 165 11.57 -14.86 10.17
C HIS A 165 11.15 -14.02 8.94
N ALA A 166 12.07 -13.29 8.32
CA ALA A 166 11.74 -12.42 7.20
C ALA A 166 11.29 -13.25 5.99
N MET A 167 10.21 -12.81 5.35
CA MET A 167 9.77 -13.37 4.08
C MET A 167 10.79 -13.05 2.98
N ASP A 168 11.24 -14.08 2.27
CA ASP A 168 12.08 -13.90 1.09
C ASP A 168 11.25 -13.19 0.00
N GLN A 169 11.67 -11.99 -0.43
CA GLN A 169 10.93 -11.17 -1.39
C GLN A 169 10.99 -11.70 -2.83
N ARG A 170 11.66 -12.83 -3.06
CA ARG A 170 12.05 -13.25 -4.41
C ARG A 170 10.94 -13.84 -5.27
N HIS A 171 9.78 -14.22 -4.73
CA HIS A 171 8.65 -14.67 -5.54
C HIS A 171 7.32 -14.39 -4.82
N GLN A 172 6.61 -13.35 -5.25
CA GLN A 172 5.16 -13.18 -5.05
C GLN A 172 4.52 -12.81 -6.38
#